data_AF-F6DS89-F1
#
_entry.id   AF-F6DS89-F1
#
_cell.length_a   1.000
_cell.length_b   1.000
_cell.length_c   1.000
_cell.angle_alpha   90.00
_cell.angle_beta   90.00
_cell.angle_gamma   90.00
#
_symmetry.space_group_name_H-M   'P 1'
#
loop_
_entity.id
_entity.type
_entity.pdbx_description
1 polymer ?
#
loop_
_entity_poly.entity_id
_entity_poly.type
_entity_poly.pdbx_seq_one_letter_code
_entity_poly.pdbx_strand_id
1 'polypeptide(L)'
;MVTDLLDYRRHSQLKKLNTLVKELLEVRQYLKIFDDLNLPNYQAMLSNLPEGVEGALLKSLHERQGLDYYNFFELKAREQELKEAIQKTSDSLDELLDG
;
A
#
# COMPACT_ATOMS: atom_id res chain seq x y z
N MET A 1 -27.76 10.20 -28.87
CA MET A 1 -27.70 11.23 -27.81
C MET A 1 -27.71 10.63 -26.40
N VAL A 2 -28.63 9.72 -26.02
CA VAL A 2 -28.56 9.03 -24.69
C VAL A 2 -27.53 7.90 -24.68
N THR A 3 -27.40 7.16 -25.79
CA THR A 3 -26.39 6.10 -26.02
C THR A 3 -24.96 6.63 -25.89
N ASP A 4 -24.65 7.77 -26.50
CA ASP A 4 -23.30 8.36 -26.47
C ASP A 4 -22.85 8.75 -25.04
N LEU A 5 -23.80 9.15 -24.19
CA LEU A 5 -23.51 9.60 -22.83
C LEU A 5 -23.34 8.43 -21.85
N LEU A 6 -24.11 7.35 -22.03
CA LEU A 6 -23.94 6.09 -21.30
C LEU A 6 -22.62 5.41 -21.66
N ASP A 7 -22.31 5.32 -22.96
CA ASP A 7 -21.05 4.74 -23.43
C ASP A 7 -19.84 5.55 -22.95
N TYR A 8 -19.94 6.88 -22.96
CA TYR A 8 -18.91 7.75 -22.36
C TYR A 8 -18.71 7.48 -20.86
N ARG A 9 -19.79 7.33 -20.09
CA ARG A 9 -19.71 7.02 -18.64
C ARG A 9 -19.07 5.66 -18.39
N ARG A 10 -19.48 4.62 -19.13
CA ARG A 10 -18.88 3.28 -19.05
C ARG A 10 -17.38 3.33 -19.34
N HIS A 11 -16.98 4.00 -20.42
CA HIS A 11 -15.57 4.14 -20.78
C HIS A 11 -14.76 4.88 -19.71
N SER A 12 -15.33 5.94 -19.13
CA SER A 12 -14.70 6.69 -18.03
C SER A 12 -14.50 5.83 -16.78
N GLN A 13 -15.52 5.05 -16.39
CA GLN A 13 -15.41 4.16 -15.22
C GLN A 13 -14.41 3.03 -15.46
N LEU A 14 -14.37 2.44 -16.66
CA LEU A 14 -13.36 1.44 -17.03
C LEU A 14 -11.94 2.02 -16.97
N LYS A 15 -11.74 3.25 -17.46
CA LYS A 15 -10.46 3.94 -17.38
C LYS A 15 -10.05 4.18 -15.94
N LYS A 16 -10.99 4.60 -15.08
CA LYS A 16 -10.76 4.80 -13.64
C LYS A 16 -10.38 3.48 -12.95
N LEU A 17 -11.11 2.40 -13.25
CA LEU A 17 -10.83 1.08 -12.71
C LEU A 17 -9.42 0.60 -13.10
N ASN A 18 -9.02 0.79 -14.35
CA ASN A 18 -7.68 0.45 -14.84
C ASN A 18 -6.59 1.20 -14.06
N THR A 19 -6.76 2.51 -13.83
CA THR A 19 -5.82 3.31 -13.03
C THR A 19 -5.73 2.79 -11.59
N LEU A 20 -6.86 2.53 -10.93
CA LEU A 20 -6.89 2.03 -9.55
C LEU A 20 -6.21 0.67 -9.41
N VAL A 21 -6.44 -0.24 -10.37
CA VAL A 21 -5.82 -1.57 -10.38
C VAL A 21 -4.30 -1.47 -10.58
N LYS A 22 -3.83 -0.58 -11.45
CA LYS A 22 -2.38 -0.33 -11.63
C LYS A 22 -1.74 0.15 -10.34
N GLU A 23 -2.36 1.14 -9.68
CA GLU A 23 -1.87 1.66 -8.41
C GLU A 23 -1.84 0.56 -7.33
N LEU A 24 -2.87 -0.30 -7.27
CA LEU A 24 -2.90 -1.43 -6.34
C LEU A 24 -1.74 -2.42 -6.60
N LEU A 25 -1.42 -2.69 -7.87
CA LEU A 25 -0.30 -3.56 -8.23
C LEU A 25 1.04 -2.96 -7.82
N GLU A 26 1.23 -1.66 -8.01
CA GLU A 26 2.43 -0.94 -7.57
C GLU A 26 2.59 -0.99 -6.05
N VAL A 27 1.53 -0.68 -5.30
CA VAL A 27 1.54 -0.76 -3.82
C VAL A 27 1.87 -2.18 -3.36
N ARG A 28 1.30 -3.22 -4.00
CA ARG A 28 1.63 -4.62 -3.69
C ARG A 28 3.06 -4.99 -3.99
N GLN A 29 3.64 -4.47 -5.08
CA GLN A 29 5.05 -4.68 -5.38
C GLN A 29 5.94 -4.06 -4.30
N TYR A 30 5.63 -2.85 -3.84
CA TYR A 30 6.35 -2.23 -2.72
C TYR A 30 6.19 -3.02 -1.43
N LEU A 31 4.97 -3.45 -1.08
CA LEU A 31 4.72 -4.27 0.11
C LEU A 31 5.50 -5.59 0.07
N LYS A 32 5.66 -6.21 -1.10
CA LYS A 32 6.43 -7.45 -1.26
C LYS A 32 7.91 -7.26 -0.90
N ILE A 33 8.48 -6.08 -1.13
CA ILE A 33 9.86 -5.78 -0.69
C ILE A 33 10.00 -5.96 0.83
N PHE A 34 8.95 -5.64 1.60
CA PHE A 34 8.92 -5.80 3.04
C PHE A 34 8.67 -7.24 3.50
N ASP A 35 7.93 -8.05 2.74
CA ASP A 35 7.69 -9.47 3.08
C ASP A 35 9.00 -10.30 3.06
N ASP A 36 9.95 -9.94 2.20
CA ASP A 36 11.27 -10.60 2.08
C ASP A 36 12.34 -9.97 3.01
N LEU A 37 12.03 -8.86 3.70
CA LEU A 37 12.95 -8.17 4.59
C LEU A 37 13.02 -8.88 5.95
N ASN A 38 14.08 -9.68 6.14
CA ASN A 38 14.42 -10.26 7.42
C ASN A 38 15.01 -9.18 8.34
N LEU A 39 14.14 -8.44 9.01
CA LEU A 39 14.50 -7.25 9.75
C LEU A 39 15.28 -7.59 11.04
N PRO A 40 16.46 -6.97 11.28
CA PRO A 40 17.21 -7.19 12.51
C PRO A 40 16.42 -6.76 13.75
N ASN A 41 16.44 -7.56 14.82
CA ASN A 41 15.86 -7.18 16.11
C ASN A 41 16.81 -6.25 16.87
N TYR A 42 16.85 -4.98 16.48
CA TYR A 42 17.73 -3.99 17.10
C TYR A 42 17.43 -3.78 18.59
N GLN A 43 16.19 -3.98 19.04
CA GLN A 43 15.84 -3.88 20.45
C GLN A 43 16.53 -4.97 21.29
N ALA A 44 16.52 -6.22 20.81
CA ALA A 44 17.26 -7.31 21.45
C ALA A 44 18.78 -7.06 21.41
N MET A 45 19.31 -6.49 20.33
CA MET A 45 20.74 -6.14 20.24
C MET A 45 21.10 -5.03 21.24
N LEU A 46 20.24 -4.02 21.40
CA LEU A 46 20.42 -2.94 22.37
C LEU A 46 20.38 -3.45 23.82
N SER A 47 19.50 -4.39 24.14
CA SER A 47 19.39 -5.00 25.47
C SER A 47 20.57 -5.90 25.85
N ASN A 48 21.29 -6.44 24.85
CA ASN A 48 22.43 -7.34 25.05
C ASN A 48 23.80 -6.64 24.84
N LEU A 49 23.82 -5.31 24.78
CA LEU A 49 25.08 -4.57 24.67
C LEU A 49 25.93 -4.77 25.94
N PRO A 50 27.23 -5.12 25.80
CA PRO A 50 28.14 -5.18 26.93
C PRO A 50 28.27 -3.82 27.62
N GLU A 51 28.49 -3.81 28.93
CA GLU A 51 28.78 -2.59 29.68
C GLU A 51 29.99 -1.86 29.09
N GLY A 52 29.84 -0.55 28.86
CA GLY A 52 30.90 0.30 28.29
C GLY A 52 30.92 0.39 26.77
N VAL A 53 30.04 -0.30 26.04
CA VAL A 53 29.91 -0.17 24.58
C VAL A 53 28.85 0.88 24.21
N GLU A 54 29.22 1.86 23.39
CA GLU A 54 28.28 2.87 22.89
C GLU A 54 27.31 2.30 21.84
N GLY A 55 26.02 2.25 22.19
CA GLY A 55 24.95 1.78 21.30
C GLY A 55 24.37 2.83 20.35
N ALA A 56 25.03 3.97 20.12
CA ALA A 56 24.46 5.10 19.38
C ALA A 56 24.04 4.73 17.93
N LEU A 57 24.87 3.95 17.23
CA LEU A 57 24.56 3.46 15.89
C LEU A 57 23.37 2.48 15.88
N LEU A 58 23.28 1.58 16.87
CA LEU A 58 22.16 0.64 16.98
C LEU A 58 20.85 1.36 17.27
N LYS A 59 20.88 2.43 18.08
CA LYS A 59 19.70 3.28 18.32
C LYS A 59 19.24 3.98 17.05
N SER A 60 20.14 4.60 16.29
CA SER A 60 19.77 5.28 15.05
C SER A 60 19.23 4.32 13.99
N LEU A 61 19.78 3.11 13.90
CA LEU A 61 19.26 2.05 13.02
C LEU A 61 17.88 1.54 13.48
N HIS A 62 17.65 1.42 14.80
CA HIS A 62 16.34 1.06 15.35
C HIS A 62 15.28 2.12 15.06
N GLU A 63 15.61 3.40 15.25
CA GLU A 63 14.71 4.53 14.93
C GLU A 63 14.38 4.56 13.44
N ARG A 64 15.38 4.35 12.57
CA ARG A 64 15.18 4.29 11.12
C ARG A 64 14.29 3.12 10.71
N GLN A 65 14.48 1.95 11.32
CA GLN A 65 13.61 0.79 11.11
C GLN A 65 12.16 1.11 11.55
N GLY A 66 11.97 1.89 12.61
CA GLY A 66 10.66 2.38 13.01
C GLY A 66 9.96 3.22 11.93
N LEU A 67 10.70 4.09 11.24
CA LEU A 67 10.19 4.85 10.08
C LEU A 67 9.83 3.93 8.90
N ASP A 68 10.65 2.91 8.65
CA ASP A 68 10.36 1.93 7.60
C ASP A 68 9.07 1.14 7.89
N TYR A 69 8.83 0.78 9.16
CA TYR A 69 7.57 0.17 9.60
C TYR A 69 6.37 1.11 9.43
N TYR A 70 6.53 2.40 9.75
CA TYR A 70 5.48 3.40 9.53
C TYR A 70 5.07 3.44 8.05
N ASN A 71 6.05 3.53 7.14
CA ASN A 71 5.80 3.52 5.69
C ASN A 71 5.12 2.22 5.23
N PHE A 72 5.51 1.07 5.80
CA PHE A 72 4.86 -0.22 5.52
C PHE A 72 3.37 -0.21 5.91
N PHE A 73 3.03 0.30 7.09
CA PHE A 73 1.63 0.37 7.53
C PHE A 73 0.81 1.38 6.72
N GLU A 74 1.41 2.51 6.30
CA GLU A 74 0.77 3.42 5.35
C GLU A 74 0.48 2.72 4.01
N LEU A 75 1.44 1.94 3.48
CA LEU A 75 1.22 1.16 2.25
C LEU A 75 0.12 0.11 2.41
N LYS A 76 0.01 -0.55 3.57
CA LYS A 76 -1.09 -1.47 3.87
C LYS A 76 -2.45 -0.76 3.94
N ALA A 77 -2.50 0.41 4.59
CA ALA A 77 -3.72 1.23 4.61
C ALA A 77 -4.11 1.65 3.18
N ARG A 78 -3.13 2.09 2.37
CA ARG A 78 -3.34 2.45 0.97
C ARG A 78 -3.83 1.28 0.13
N GLU A 79 -3.30 0.08 0.33
CA GLU A 79 -3.77 -1.14 -0.34
C GLU A 79 -5.26 -1.38 -0.06
N GLN A 80 -5.69 -1.19 1.19
CA GLN A 80 -7.08 -1.36 1.60
C GLN A 80 -8.00 -0.29 0.98
N GLU A 81 -7.61 0.98 1.02
CA GLU A 81 -8.34 2.08 0.37
C GLU A 81 -8.56 1.82 -1.13
N LEU A 82 -7.52 1.35 -1.81
CA LEU A 82 -7.58 1.05 -3.24
C LEU A 82 -8.54 -0.11 -3.53
N LYS A 83 -8.56 -1.16 -2.71
CA LYS A 83 -9.52 -2.27 -2.83
C LYS A 83 -10.96 -1.77 -2.71
N GLU A 84 -11.23 -0.92 -1.72
CA GLU A 84 -12.56 -0.34 -1.52
C GLU A 84 -12.98 0.57 -2.67
N ALA A 85 -12.06 1.38 -3.20
CA ALA A 85 -12.31 2.24 -4.35
C ALA A 85 -12.57 1.44 -5.64
N ILE A 86 -11.84 0.34 -5.84
CA ILE A 86 -12.05 -0.61 -6.95
C ILE A 86 -13.43 -1.24 -6.83
N GLN A 87 -13.80 -1.74 -5.65
CA GLN A 87 -15.12 -2.36 -5.43
C GLN A 87 -16.23 -1.38 -5.77
N LYS A 88 -16.22 -0.17 -5.20
CA LYS A 88 -17.23 0.87 -5.47
C LYS A 88 -17.31 1.23 -6.96
N THR A 89 -16.18 1.30 -7.64
CA THR A 89 -16.12 1.61 -9.07
C THR A 89 -16.67 0.46 -9.91
N SER A 90 -16.42 -0.79 -9.52
CA SER A 90 -16.97 -1.99 -10.14
C SER A 90 -18.50 -2.04 -9.97
N ASP A 91 -19.00 -1.85 -8.76
CA ASP A 91 -20.44 -1.85 -8.46
C ASP A 91 -21.17 -0.79 -9.31
N SER A 92 -20.59 0.41 -9.41
CA SER A 92 -21.12 1.50 -10.26
C SER A 92 -21.11 1.14 -11.76
N LEU A 93 -20.20 0.27 -12.20
CA LEU A 93 -20.08 -0.15 -13.58
C LEU A 93 -21.10 -1.23 -13.90
N ASP A 94 -21.33 -2.16 -12.96
CA ASP A 94 -22.35 -3.19 -13.05
C ASP A 94 -23.75 -2.56 -13.11
N GLU A 95 -24.03 -1.56 -12.26
CA GLU A 95 -25.29 -0.77 -12.33
C GLU A 95 -25.50 -0.09 -13.70
N LEU A 96 -24.42 0.31 -14.37
CA LEU A 96 -24.47 0.92 -15.71
C LEU A 96 -24.61 -0.11 -16.83
N LEU A 97 -24.36 -1.40 -16.57
CA LEU A 97 -24.45 -2.49 -17.54
C LEU A 97 -25.80 -3.23 -17.44
N ASP A 98 -26.37 -3.32 -16.25
CA ASP A 98 -27.67 -3.95 -15.97
C ASP A 98 -28.88 -3.02 -16.20
N GLY A 99 -28.63 -1.73 -16.45
CA GLY A 99 -29.63 -0.69 -16.72
C GLY A 99 -29.87 -0.38 -18.20
#